data_AF-A0AA36ITI1-F1
#
_entry.id   AF-A0AA36ITI1-F1
#
_cell.length_a   1.000
_cell.length_b   1.000
_cell.length_c   1.000
_cell.angle_alpha   90.00
_cell.angle_beta   90.00
_cell.angle_gamma   90.00
#
_symmetry.space_group_name_H-M   'P 1'
#
loop_
_entity.id
_entity.type
_entity.pdbx_description
1 polymer ?
#
loop_
_entity_poly.entity_id
_entity_poly.type
_entity_poly.pdbx_seq_one_letter_code
_entity_poly.pdbx_strand_id
1 'polypeptide(L)'
;AKVAESRKSLLGLMGDGARVLWQSRWLLGFFLFSLGCAVGLRLERALRERLAFADHPDFRELARKIPNYDHVWFAWNLVDTNTYGSWLLSQERRYPINQFGLHILARNTSWQALCVMDSDGDGLSNGEELGDPCCRWAPKALGDFQVDQNFEYRRWMISHPAHPTARADAHSHPTSCAEDYDADQYEKAFRAFYFDRLQGSEAVDWNLTALMKLSAFAVLVVQLALWLVYGGLLADLTPTAGSPLSLGTRALLVALCFVYMDFCSGVIHLILDYAPTFLPVLGGLAGGFRYHHEDPTAILRISWFEYASHTHLLCAVVLLALRLAPSSRGLRFFWVWGIVWSHVFQSAHRWAHWPPDALPGPVRALQTAGLVLTHSRHMQHHQDLEKQFSILSGCADCVLDRLVRIVPAARYDLWCVFGVLWFFLPSFLDLYLRSLSSSSDASLDGQPRPSWTKTSVKDCV
;
A
#
# COMPACT_ATOMS: atom_id res chain seq x y z
N ALA A 1 -36.80 -25.67 1.96
CA ALA A 1 -37.42 -25.82 3.29
C ALA A 1 -36.62 -26.76 4.20
N LYS A 2 -36.54 -28.08 3.92
CA LYS A 2 -35.84 -29.06 4.77
C LYS A 2 -34.36 -28.73 5.09
N VAL A 3 -33.58 -28.25 4.12
CA VAL A 3 -32.18 -27.84 4.35
C VAL A 3 -32.05 -26.62 5.29
N ALA A 4 -33.01 -25.70 5.26
CA ALA A 4 -33.03 -24.53 6.13
C ALA A 4 -33.41 -24.91 7.58
N GLU A 5 -34.27 -25.93 7.72
CA GLU A 5 -34.73 -26.48 8.99
C GLU A 5 -33.65 -27.32 9.68
N SER A 6 -32.92 -28.15 8.92
CA SER A 6 -31.73 -28.86 9.42
C SER A 6 -30.59 -27.90 9.80
N ARG A 7 -30.42 -26.78 9.09
CA ARG A 7 -29.47 -25.71 9.46
C ARG A 7 -29.82 -25.05 10.79
N LYS A 8 -31.11 -24.79 11.05
CA LYS A 8 -31.58 -24.23 12.33
C LYS A 8 -31.33 -25.20 13.50
N SER A 9 -31.57 -26.50 13.28
CA SER A 9 -31.32 -27.55 14.28
C SER A 9 -29.83 -27.64 14.68
N LEU A 10 -28.91 -27.67 13.70
CA LEU A 10 -27.46 -27.70 13.96
C LEU A 10 -26.94 -26.43 14.65
N LEU A 11 -27.42 -25.25 14.26
CA LEU A 11 -27.03 -23.98 14.89
C LEU A 11 -27.60 -23.83 16.30
N GLY A 12 -28.75 -24.43 16.59
CA GLY A 12 -29.39 -24.45 17.91
C GLY A 12 -28.60 -25.26 18.95
N LEU A 13 -27.84 -26.27 18.51
CA LEU A 13 -27.00 -27.12 19.37
C LEU A 13 -25.60 -26.54 19.65
N MET A 14 -25.20 -25.48 18.93
CA MET A 14 -23.92 -24.80 19.12
C MET A 14 -24.05 -23.71 20.19
N GLY A 15 -23.16 -23.70 21.19
CA GLY A 15 -23.02 -22.57 22.12
C GLY A 15 -22.71 -21.27 21.36
N ASP A 16 -23.04 -20.11 21.95
CA ASP A 16 -23.04 -18.82 21.25
C ASP A 16 -21.69 -18.47 20.61
N GLY A 17 -20.58 -18.79 21.26
CA GLY A 17 -19.23 -18.63 20.68
C GLY A 17 -19.00 -19.50 19.43
N ALA A 18 -19.45 -20.75 19.44
CA ALA A 18 -19.35 -21.65 18.28
C ALA A 18 -20.27 -21.21 17.12
N ARG A 19 -21.42 -20.62 17.44
CA ARG A 19 -22.35 -20.06 16.46
C ARG A 19 -21.76 -18.83 15.76
N VAL A 20 -21.13 -17.92 16.51
CA VAL A 20 -20.45 -16.73 15.95
C VAL A 20 -19.27 -17.13 15.06
N LEU A 21 -18.43 -18.08 15.49
CA LEU A 21 -17.31 -18.58 14.69
C LEU A 21 -17.77 -19.25 13.40
N TRP A 22 -18.80 -20.09 13.45
CA TRP A 22 -19.35 -20.78 12.27
C TRP A 22 -19.99 -19.82 11.26
N GLN A 23 -20.67 -18.78 11.73
CA GLN A 23 -21.22 -17.75 10.85
C GLN A 23 -20.11 -16.88 10.24
N SER A 24 -18.96 -16.76 10.90
CA SER A 24 -17.82 -15.96 10.45
C SER A 24 -16.79 -16.75 9.62
N ARG A 25 -17.09 -18.01 9.27
CA ARG A 25 -16.16 -18.89 8.55
C ARG A 25 -15.66 -18.33 7.22
N TRP A 26 -16.46 -17.52 6.52
CA TRP A 26 -16.06 -16.89 5.26
C TRP A 26 -15.01 -15.80 5.49
N LEU A 27 -15.22 -14.96 6.50
CA LEU A 27 -14.26 -13.95 6.91
C LEU A 27 -12.96 -14.61 7.39
N LEU A 28 -13.06 -15.66 8.21
CA LEU A 28 -11.91 -16.42 8.68
C LEU A 28 -11.17 -17.11 7.53
N GLY A 29 -11.90 -17.72 6.58
CA GLY A 29 -11.31 -18.34 5.41
C GLY A 29 -10.58 -17.33 4.52
N PHE A 30 -11.18 -16.15 4.31
CA PHE A 30 -10.54 -15.06 3.57
C PHE A 30 -9.27 -14.57 4.28
N PHE A 31 -9.33 -14.36 5.60
CA PHE A 31 -8.16 -14.01 6.41
C PHE A 31 -7.04 -15.05 6.31
N LEU A 32 -7.35 -16.33 6.53
CA LEU A 32 -6.35 -17.41 6.50
C LEU A 32 -5.74 -17.56 5.11
N PHE A 33 -6.53 -17.38 4.05
CA PHE A 33 -6.01 -17.36 2.68
C PHE A 33 -5.06 -16.18 2.48
N SER A 34 -5.46 -14.95 2.81
CA SER A 34 -4.62 -13.76 2.69
C SER A 34 -3.33 -13.87 3.51
N LEU A 35 -3.43 -14.38 4.75
CA LEU A 35 -2.27 -14.59 5.62
C LEU A 35 -1.36 -15.69 5.06
N GLY A 36 -1.92 -16.79 4.56
CA GLY A 36 -1.19 -17.86 3.90
C GLY A 36 -0.40 -17.35 2.68
N CYS A 37 -1.02 -16.50 1.84
CA CYS A 37 -0.34 -15.84 0.74
C CYS A 37 0.80 -14.93 1.23
N ALA A 38 0.57 -14.10 2.25
CA ALA A 38 1.59 -13.19 2.79
C ALA A 38 2.77 -13.95 3.42
N VAL A 39 2.51 -15.02 4.18
CA VAL A 39 3.56 -15.90 4.72
C VAL A 39 4.28 -16.66 3.59
N GLY A 40 3.54 -17.08 2.56
CA GLY A 40 4.09 -17.67 1.35
C GLY A 40 5.10 -16.75 0.66
N LEU A 41 4.78 -15.47 0.48
CA LEU A 41 5.70 -14.46 -0.08
C LEU A 41 6.99 -14.32 0.75
N ARG A 42 6.88 -14.38 2.07
CA ARG A 42 8.05 -14.36 2.97
C ARG A 42 8.93 -15.60 2.78
N LEU A 43 8.32 -16.79 2.74
CA LEU A 43 9.03 -18.05 2.51
C LEU A 43 9.71 -18.06 1.14
N GLU A 44 8.98 -17.63 0.12
CA GLU A 44 9.46 -17.53 -1.25
C GLU A 44 10.67 -16.58 -1.34
N ARG A 45 10.57 -15.36 -0.78
CA ARG A 45 11.67 -14.41 -0.71
C ARG A 45 12.88 -15.01 0.00
N ALA A 46 12.69 -15.63 1.17
CA ALA A 46 13.78 -16.23 1.94
C ALA A 46 14.47 -17.37 1.18
N LEU A 47 13.70 -18.21 0.46
CA LEU A 47 14.24 -19.26 -0.39
C LEU A 47 15.01 -18.68 -1.58
N ARG A 48 14.45 -17.67 -2.26
CA ARG A 48 15.10 -16.97 -3.37
C ARG A 48 16.42 -16.36 -2.95
N GLU A 49 16.44 -15.64 -1.83
CA GLU A 49 17.65 -15.01 -1.31
C GLU A 49 18.73 -16.05 -1.02
N ARG A 50 18.38 -17.20 -0.43
CA ARG A 50 19.33 -18.30 -0.18
C ARG A 50 19.86 -18.91 -1.46
N LEU A 51 19.04 -19.06 -2.49
CA LEU A 51 19.44 -19.64 -3.77
C LEU A 51 20.26 -18.67 -4.61
N ALA A 52 19.91 -17.38 -4.62
CA ALA A 52 20.56 -16.37 -5.44
C ALA A 52 21.99 -16.08 -5.00
N PHE A 53 22.25 -16.15 -3.70
CA PHE A 53 23.56 -15.87 -3.12
C PHE A 53 24.23 -17.11 -2.54
N ALA A 54 23.85 -18.31 -3.00
CA ALA A 54 24.40 -19.57 -2.47
C ALA A 54 25.94 -19.63 -2.57
N ASP A 55 26.49 -19.11 -3.68
CA ASP A 55 27.94 -19.07 -3.93
C ASP A 55 28.64 -17.85 -3.30
N HIS A 56 27.88 -16.84 -2.89
CA HIS A 56 28.38 -15.61 -2.27
C HIS A 56 27.46 -15.11 -1.15
N PRO A 57 27.41 -15.81 0.00
CA PRO A 57 26.41 -15.56 1.06
C PRO A 57 26.49 -14.15 1.66
N ASP A 58 27.68 -13.54 1.67
CA ASP A 58 27.91 -12.20 2.20
C ASP A 58 27.59 -11.09 1.19
N PHE A 59 27.34 -11.44 -0.07
CA PHE A 59 27.21 -10.48 -1.17
C PHE A 59 26.07 -9.48 -0.96
N ARG A 60 25.00 -9.88 -0.28
CA ARG A 60 23.89 -8.96 0.03
C ARG A 60 24.27 -7.90 1.06
N GLU A 61 24.97 -8.29 2.11
CA GLU A 61 25.43 -7.34 3.13
C GLU A 61 26.47 -6.38 2.54
N LEU A 62 27.28 -6.91 1.63
CA LEU A 62 28.23 -6.16 0.82
C LEU A 62 27.54 -5.19 -0.16
N ALA A 63 26.51 -5.63 -0.88
CA ALA A 63 25.80 -4.80 -1.84
C ALA A 63 24.95 -3.71 -1.19
N ARG A 64 24.49 -3.89 0.06
CA ARG A 64 23.85 -2.82 0.85
C ARG A 64 24.78 -1.68 1.23
N LYS A 65 26.10 -1.84 1.07
CA LYS A 65 27.07 -0.74 1.22
C LYS A 65 27.08 0.20 0.01
N ILE A 66 26.45 -0.23 -1.08
CA ILE A 66 26.32 0.54 -2.32
C ILE A 66 25.13 1.49 -2.17
N PRO A 67 25.29 2.76 -2.56
CA PRO A 67 24.18 3.69 -2.60
C PRO A 67 23.03 3.18 -3.49
N ASN A 68 21.79 3.42 -3.08
CA ASN A 68 20.59 3.31 -3.91
C ASN A 68 20.35 1.88 -4.40
N TYR A 69 20.97 0.91 -3.73
CA TYR A 69 20.86 -0.49 -4.09
C TYR A 69 19.40 -0.96 -4.15
N ASP A 70 18.61 -0.59 -3.15
CA ASP A 70 17.18 -0.89 -3.10
C ASP A 70 16.31 0.18 -3.81
N HIS A 71 16.92 1.22 -4.39
CA HIS A 71 16.25 2.39 -4.97
C HIS A 71 16.26 2.46 -6.50
N VAL A 72 16.89 1.52 -7.20
CA VAL A 72 16.72 1.37 -8.65
C VAL A 72 15.53 0.45 -8.90
N TRP A 73 14.30 0.95 -8.89
CA TRP A 73 13.13 0.09 -8.64
C TRP A 73 12.69 -0.82 -9.79
N PHE A 74 13.19 -0.58 -11.01
CA PHE A 74 13.06 -1.55 -12.11
C PHE A 74 14.10 -2.67 -12.01
N ALA A 75 15.14 -2.52 -11.19
CA ALA A 75 16.09 -3.56 -10.87
C ALA A 75 15.58 -4.36 -9.67
N TRP A 76 15.39 -5.66 -9.85
CA TRP A 76 15.17 -6.56 -8.71
C TRP A 76 16.44 -6.69 -7.84
N ASN A 77 17.59 -6.63 -8.49
CA ASN A 77 18.91 -6.71 -7.90
C ASN A 77 19.89 -6.03 -8.86
N LEU A 78 20.72 -5.12 -8.36
CA LEU A 78 21.73 -4.42 -9.16
C LEU A 78 22.83 -5.30 -9.73
N VAL A 79 22.99 -6.54 -9.24
CA VAL A 79 24.14 -7.40 -9.57
C VAL A 79 23.76 -8.67 -10.31
N ASP A 80 22.48 -8.89 -10.54
CA ASP A 80 21.96 -10.05 -11.27
C ASP A 80 21.77 -9.67 -12.74
N THR A 81 22.07 -10.61 -13.64
CA THR A 81 21.76 -10.48 -15.07
C THR A 81 20.25 -10.56 -15.35
N ASN A 82 19.45 -11.07 -14.41
CA ASN A 82 17.99 -11.12 -14.52
C ASN A 82 17.30 -9.94 -13.82
N THR A 83 17.36 -8.78 -14.45
CA THR A 83 16.76 -7.53 -13.95
C THR A 83 15.22 -7.57 -13.82
N TYR A 84 14.55 -8.48 -14.54
CA TYR A 84 13.08 -8.46 -14.73
C TYR A 84 12.32 -9.73 -14.31
N GLY A 85 12.94 -10.61 -13.51
CA GLY A 85 12.22 -11.75 -12.95
C GLY A 85 11.83 -12.83 -13.96
N SER A 86 12.63 -13.06 -15.01
CA SER A 86 12.42 -14.17 -15.97
C SER A 86 12.66 -15.58 -15.37
N TRP A 87 12.88 -15.70 -14.05
CA TRP A 87 13.23 -16.97 -13.40
C TRP A 87 12.14 -18.05 -13.53
N LEU A 88 10.85 -17.67 -13.68
CA LEU A 88 9.76 -18.65 -13.85
C LEU A 88 9.92 -19.49 -15.12
N LEU A 89 10.70 -19.01 -16.08
CA LEU A 89 10.92 -19.62 -17.38
C LEU A 89 12.36 -20.12 -17.58
N SER A 90 13.27 -19.85 -16.65
CA SER A 90 14.67 -20.28 -16.71
C SER A 90 14.85 -21.66 -16.06
N GLN A 91 15.47 -22.61 -16.77
CA GLN A 91 15.87 -23.91 -16.22
C GLN A 91 17.18 -23.84 -15.42
N GLU A 92 17.89 -22.73 -15.45
CA GLU A 92 19.18 -22.56 -14.77
C GLU A 92 18.97 -22.02 -13.35
N ARG A 93 19.36 -22.81 -12.34
CA ARG A 93 19.31 -22.44 -10.92
C ARG A 93 20.58 -21.73 -10.43
N ARG A 94 21.26 -21.00 -11.32
CA ARG A 94 22.45 -20.19 -11.01
C ARG A 94 22.32 -18.84 -11.69
N TYR A 95 22.66 -17.79 -10.98
CA TYR A 95 22.60 -16.42 -11.49
C TYR A 95 24.00 -16.00 -11.95
N PRO A 96 24.21 -15.72 -13.25
CA PRO A 96 25.40 -15.01 -13.67
C PRO A 96 25.36 -13.61 -13.05
N ILE A 97 26.40 -13.27 -12.30
CA ILE A 97 26.62 -11.92 -11.80
C ILE A 97 26.84 -11.00 -13.00
N ASN A 98 26.12 -9.88 -13.06
CA ASN A 98 26.27 -8.90 -14.14
C ASN A 98 27.58 -8.10 -14.00
N GLN A 99 27.91 -7.26 -14.98
CA GLN A 99 29.19 -6.57 -15.01
C GLN A 99 29.43 -5.68 -13.77
N PHE A 100 28.40 -4.96 -13.31
CA PHE A 100 28.46 -4.18 -12.07
C PHE A 100 28.77 -5.06 -10.85
N GLY A 101 28.08 -6.20 -10.74
CA GLY A 101 28.35 -7.21 -9.71
C GLY A 101 29.79 -7.74 -9.72
N LEU A 102 30.35 -7.98 -10.91
CA LEU A 102 31.75 -8.38 -11.05
C LEU A 102 32.71 -7.27 -10.62
N HIS A 103 32.40 -6.00 -10.93
CA HIS A 103 33.18 -4.86 -10.46
C HIS A 103 33.13 -4.69 -8.93
N ILE A 104 31.98 -4.95 -8.30
CA ILE A 104 31.85 -4.96 -6.83
C ILE A 104 32.79 -6.00 -6.21
N LEU A 105 32.81 -7.23 -6.74
CA LEU A 105 33.72 -8.29 -6.27
C LEU A 105 35.18 -7.89 -6.46
N ALA A 106 35.53 -7.38 -7.64
CA ALA A 106 36.90 -7.01 -7.98
C ALA A 106 37.45 -5.85 -7.14
N ARG A 107 36.59 -4.94 -6.66
CA ARG A 107 36.97 -3.77 -5.85
C ARG A 107 36.76 -3.96 -4.35
N ASN A 108 36.52 -5.19 -3.89
CA ASN A 108 36.29 -5.51 -2.48
C ASN A 108 35.25 -4.57 -1.84
N THR A 109 34.17 -4.24 -2.58
CA THR A 109 33.08 -3.34 -2.16
C THR A 109 33.44 -1.88 -1.86
N SER A 110 34.62 -1.41 -2.26
CA SER A 110 34.96 0.01 -2.14
C SER A 110 34.10 0.85 -3.08
N TRP A 111 33.16 1.62 -2.53
CA TRP A 111 32.32 2.50 -3.32
C TRP A 111 33.14 3.56 -4.05
N GLN A 112 34.14 4.17 -3.42
CA GLN A 112 35.00 5.16 -4.07
C GLN A 112 35.70 4.60 -5.31
N ALA A 113 36.11 3.33 -5.27
CA ALA A 113 36.76 2.67 -6.38
C ALA A 113 35.76 2.23 -7.48
N LEU A 114 34.53 1.90 -7.10
CA LEU A 114 33.46 1.48 -7.99
C LEU A 114 32.77 2.67 -8.67
N CYS A 115 32.53 3.74 -7.92
CA CYS A 115 31.74 4.89 -8.32
C CYS A 115 32.21 5.55 -9.62
N VAL A 116 33.53 5.70 -9.80
CA VAL A 116 34.14 6.32 -10.99
C VAL A 116 34.17 5.41 -12.22
N MET A 117 33.76 4.15 -12.08
CA MET A 117 33.75 3.21 -13.21
C MET A 117 32.45 3.36 -13.99
N ASP A 118 32.55 3.20 -15.30
CA ASP A 118 31.41 2.97 -16.19
C ASP A 118 31.30 1.44 -16.40
N SER A 119 30.31 0.82 -15.75
CA SER A 119 30.23 -0.63 -15.68
C SER A 119 29.55 -1.27 -16.90
N ASP A 120 28.68 -0.56 -17.59
CA ASP A 120 27.99 -1.05 -18.78
C ASP A 120 28.41 -0.36 -20.08
N GLY A 121 29.28 0.64 -20.01
CA GLY A 121 29.90 1.31 -21.14
C GLY A 121 29.01 2.34 -21.81
N ASP A 122 28.01 2.87 -21.10
CA ASP A 122 27.05 3.84 -21.65
C ASP A 122 27.51 5.31 -21.57
N GLY A 123 28.69 5.54 -20.98
CA GLY A 123 29.30 6.85 -20.83
C GLY A 123 28.98 7.54 -19.50
N LEU A 124 28.17 6.93 -18.64
CA LEU A 124 27.95 7.37 -17.27
C LEU A 124 28.78 6.53 -16.30
N SER A 125 29.32 7.19 -15.27
CA SER A 125 29.90 6.50 -14.13
C SER A 125 28.81 5.91 -13.23
N ASN A 126 29.11 4.82 -12.53
CA ASN A 126 28.21 4.21 -11.55
C ASN A 126 27.70 5.24 -10.51
N GLY A 127 28.53 6.24 -10.18
CA GLY A 127 28.18 7.36 -9.32
C GLY A 127 27.11 8.26 -9.91
N GLU A 128 27.25 8.65 -11.17
CA GLU A 128 26.21 9.39 -11.88
C GLU A 128 24.92 8.59 -11.96
N GLU A 129 24.99 7.29 -12.20
CA GLU A 129 23.80 6.47 -12.29
C GLU A 129 23.09 6.24 -10.96
N LEU A 130 23.83 5.98 -9.89
CA LEU A 130 23.30 5.71 -8.55
C LEU A 130 23.13 6.95 -7.68
N GLY A 131 23.29 8.14 -8.26
CA GLY A 131 22.97 9.41 -7.60
C GLY A 131 24.03 9.93 -6.63
N ASP A 132 25.28 9.48 -6.75
CA ASP A 132 26.48 10.02 -6.09
C ASP A 132 27.55 10.38 -7.15
N PRO A 133 27.32 11.41 -8.00
CA PRO A 133 28.22 11.75 -9.11
C PRO A 133 29.62 12.20 -8.65
N CYS A 134 29.78 12.57 -7.38
CA CYS A 134 31.08 12.98 -6.83
C CYS A 134 31.78 11.90 -6.00
N CYS A 135 31.22 10.69 -5.94
CA CYS A 135 31.81 9.56 -5.22
C CYS A 135 32.11 9.85 -3.74
N ARG A 136 31.28 10.70 -3.11
CA ARG A 136 31.43 11.15 -1.73
C ARG A 136 30.68 10.25 -0.75
N TRP A 137 29.81 9.36 -1.23
CA TRP A 137 29.05 8.47 -0.40
C TRP A 137 29.95 7.60 0.49
N ALA A 138 29.65 7.64 1.78
CA ALA A 138 30.23 6.75 2.77
C ALA A 138 29.08 6.08 3.54
N PRO A 139 29.04 4.75 3.63
CA PRO A 139 28.01 4.07 4.39
C PRO A 139 28.11 4.48 5.87
N LYS A 140 27.11 5.21 6.38
CA LYS A 140 26.88 5.30 7.83
C LYS A 140 26.30 3.96 8.31
N ALA A 141 26.45 3.63 9.59
CA ALA A 141 25.79 2.47 10.18
C ALA A 141 24.29 2.51 9.82
N LEU A 142 23.74 1.38 9.33
CA LEU A 142 22.35 1.24 8.86
C LEU A 142 21.38 1.99 9.79
N GLY A 143 20.79 3.10 9.34
CA GLY A 143 19.73 3.81 10.08
C GLY A 143 19.70 5.33 9.96
N ASP A 144 20.77 5.99 9.50
CA ASP A 144 20.91 7.46 9.62
C ASP A 144 20.97 8.23 8.29
N PHE A 145 20.65 7.61 7.15
CA PHE A 145 20.54 8.39 5.93
C PHE A 145 19.23 9.19 5.94
N GLN A 146 19.34 10.52 5.97
CA GLN A 146 18.22 11.43 5.78
C GLN A 146 18.62 12.41 4.67
N VAL A 147 17.81 12.51 3.62
CA VAL A 147 18.07 13.40 2.47
C VAL A 147 18.29 14.86 2.92
N ASP A 148 17.60 15.29 3.98
CA ASP A 148 17.73 16.61 4.60
C ASP A 148 19.10 16.87 5.26
N GLN A 149 19.92 15.85 5.43
CA GLN A 149 21.25 15.97 6.02
C GLN A 149 22.39 15.66 5.04
N ASN A 150 22.09 15.12 3.85
CA ASN A 150 23.07 14.67 2.86
C ASN A 150 22.52 14.89 1.44
N PHE A 151 22.35 16.16 1.05
CA PHE A 151 21.86 16.54 -0.28
C PHE A 151 22.80 16.12 -1.43
N GLU A 152 24.06 15.79 -1.13
CA GLU A 152 25.05 15.24 -2.07
C GLU A 152 24.58 13.99 -2.83
N TYR A 153 23.46 13.41 -2.37
CA TYR A 153 22.95 12.14 -2.77
C TYR A 153 21.50 12.19 -3.25
N ARG A 154 21.28 11.97 -4.55
CA ARG A 154 19.93 11.94 -5.13
C ARG A 154 19.39 10.51 -5.20
N ARG A 155 18.09 10.34 -4.94
CA ARG A 155 17.36 9.06 -5.12
C ARG A 155 16.37 9.08 -6.29
N TRP A 156 16.34 10.18 -7.01
CA TRP A 156 15.52 10.41 -8.19
C TRP A 156 16.42 10.52 -9.42
N MET A 157 15.84 10.23 -10.59
CA MET A 157 16.53 10.27 -11.89
C MET A 157 17.80 9.37 -11.94
N ILE A 158 17.74 8.21 -11.28
CA ILE A 158 18.83 7.21 -11.23
C ILE A 158 18.65 6.12 -12.29
N SER A 159 19.73 5.44 -12.68
CA SER A 159 19.72 4.32 -13.62
C SER A 159 20.43 3.08 -13.07
N HIS A 160 20.37 1.99 -13.84
CA HIS A 160 20.97 0.72 -13.44
C HIS A 160 22.37 0.60 -14.07
N PRO A 161 23.43 0.46 -13.25
CA PRO A 161 24.82 0.43 -13.72
C PRO A 161 25.29 -0.84 -14.44
N ALA A 162 24.35 -1.61 -14.96
CA ALA A 162 24.64 -2.82 -15.72
C ALA A 162 23.73 -2.92 -16.94
N HIS A 163 23.08 -1.81 -17.31
CA HIS A 163 22.07 -1.77 -18.34
C HIS A 163 22.28 -0.52 -19.20
N PRO A 164 22.85 -0.66 -20.42
CA PRO A 164 23.39 0.43 -21.23
C PRO A 164 22.33 1.27 -21.95
N THR A 165 21.18 1.48 -21.31
CA THR A 165 20.13 2.38 -21.74
C THR A 165 19.95 3.41 -20.64
N ALA A 166 20.93 4.30 -20.52
CA ALA A 166 20.94 5.41 -19.56
C ALA A 166 19.56 6.08 -19.45
N ARG A 167 19.05 6.13 -18.22
CA ARG A 167 17.87 6.93 -17.84
C ARG A 167 18.24 8.09 -16.92
N ALA A 168 19.42 8.06 -16.32
CA ALA A 168 19.95 9.18 -15.57
C ALA A 168 20.35 10.30 -16.52
N ASP A 169 20.06 11.54 -16.13
CA ASP A 169 20.47 12.70 -16.90
C ASP A 169 21.90 13.08 -16.52
N ALA A 170 22.75 13.12 -17.54
CA ALA A 170 24.14 13.51 -17.42
C ALA A 170 24.29 14.96 -16.92
N HIS A 171 23.24 15.77 -16.85
CA HIS A 171 23.28 17.15 -16.34
C HIS A 171 22.81 17.31 -14.88
N SER A 172 22.40 16.23 -14.21
CA SER A 172 21.97 16.26 -12.81
C SER A 172 23.13 16.21 -11.78
N HIS A 173 24.36 16.54 -12.20
CA HIS A 173 25.54 16.57 -11.34
C HIS A 173 25.80 17.99 -10.79
N PRO A 174 26.40 18.12 -9.60
CA PRO A 174 26.87 19.42 -9.12
C PRO A 174 27.92 19.98 -10.08
N THR A 175 27.91 21.30 -10.29
CA THR A 175 28.82 21.98 -11.23
C THR A 175 30.30 21.76 -10.89
N SER A 176 30.59 21.49 -9.61
CA SER A 176 31.92 21.12 -9.12
C SER A 176 31.81 20.12 -7.98
N CYS A 177 32.59 19.04 -8.02
CA CYS A 177 32.73 18.11 -6.89
C CYS A 177 33.63 18.63 -5.76
N ALA A 178 34.23 19.81 -5.93
CA ALA A 178 35.02 20.49 -4.90
C ALA A 178 34.18 21.48 -4.08
N GLU A 179 32.93 21.75 -4.48
CA GLU A 179 32.04 22.69 -3.81
C GLU A 179 31.06 21.94 -2.88
N ASP A 180 30.63 22.67 -1.85
CA ASP A 180 29.53 22.24 -1.00
C ASP A 180 28.25 22.15 -1.83
N TYR A 181 27.39 21.22 -1.45
CA TYR A 181 26.17 20.96 -2.20
C TYR A 181 25.13 22.08 -2.00
N ASP A 182 24.57 22.60 -3.10
CA ASP A 182 23.55 23.65 -3.07
C ASP A 182 22.15 23.05 -2.91
N ALA A 183 21.55 23.25 -1.73
CA ALA A 183 20.21 22.78 -1.42
C ALA A 183 19.12 23.44 -2.27
N ASP A 184 19.27 24.72 -2.62
CA ASP A 184 18.30 25.45 -3.45
C ASP A 184 18.34 24.94 -4.89
N GLN A 185 19.54 24.68 -5.41
CA GLN A 185 19.72 24.06 -6.73
C GLN A 185 19.08 22.67 -6.77
N TYR A 186 19.28 21.86 -5.75
CA TYR A 186 18.68 20.53 -5.66
C TYR A 186 17.17 20.56 -5.54
N GLU A 187 16.61 21.41 -4.68
CA GLU A 187 15.17 21.55 -4.60
C GLU A 187 14.61 21.97 -5.96
N LYS A 188 15.23 22.95 -6.63
CA LYS A 188 14.80 23.37 -7.96
C LYS A 188 14.86 22.24 -8.99
N ALA A 189 15.95 21.47 -9.01
CA ALA A 189 16.12 20.35 -9.94
C ALA A 189 15.12 19.22 -9.65
N PHE A 190 14.93 18.87 -8.38
CA PHE A 190 13.93 17.88 -7.96
C PHE A 190 12.51 18.34 -8.30
N ARG A 191 12.15 19.61 -8.09
CA ARG A 191 10.84 20.16 -8.47
C ARG A 191 10.62 20.08 -9.98
N ALA A 192 11.66 20.33 -10.78
CA ALA A 192 11.59 20.19 -12.23
C ALA A 192 11.35 18.73 -12.64
N PHE A 193 12.07 17.78 -12.03
CA PHE A 193 11.85 16.35 -12.20
C PHE A 193 10.43 15.92 -11.80
N TYR A 194 9.96 16.35 -10.63
CA TYR A 194 8.65 15.97 -10.07
C TYR A 194 7.46 16.41 -10.94
N PHE A 195 7.61 17.49 -11.70
CA PHE A 195 6.58 17.95 -12.65
C PHE A 195 7.00 17.75 -14.12
N ASP A 196 7.99 16.90 -14.39
CA ASP A 196 8.43 16.62 -15.77
C ASP A 196 7.32 15.90 -16.56
N ARG A 197 7.30 16.05 -17.88
CA ARG A 197 6.43 15.32 -18.83
C ARG A 197 4.92 15.40 -18.54
N LEU A 198 4.38 16.53 -18.10
CA LEU A 198 2.93 16.69 -17.88
C LEU A 198 2.05 16.41 -19.11
N GLN A 199 2.61 16.46 -20.32
CA GLN A 199 1.88 16.20 -21.55
C GLN A 199 1.67 14.69 -21.78
N GLY A 200 0.43 14.29 -22.06
CA GLY A 200 0.08 12.90 -22.35
C GLY A 200 -1.40 12.74 -22.66
N SER A 201 -1.78 11.52 -23.05
CA SER A 201 -3.16 11.17 -23.37
C SER A 201 -3.83 10.50 -22.18
N GLU A 202 -5.03 10.92 -21.79
CA GLU A 202 -5.87 10.20 -20.82
C GLU A 202 -6.73 9.10 -21.48
N ALA A 203 -6.46 8.75 -22.74
CA ALA A 203 -7.23 7.75 -23.46
C ALA A 203 -7.15 6.38 -22.77
N VAL A 204 -8.30 5.76 -22.58
CA VAL A 204 -8.39 4.40 -22.04
C VAL A 204 -8.04 3.41 -23.14
N ASP A 205 -7.04 2.57 -22.89
CA ASP A 205 -6.76 1.41 -23.73
C ASP A 205 -7.74 0.27 -23.38
N TRP A 206 -8.67 -0.02 -24.31
CA TRP A 206 -9.72 -1.02 -24.12
C TRP A 206 -9.23 -2.44 -24.31
N ASN A 207 -8.44 -2.91 -23.35
CA ASN A 207 -7.92 -4.28 -23.28
C ASN A 207 -8.68 -5.14 -22.25
N LEU A 208 -8.29 -6.42 -22.10
CA LEU A 208 -8.90 -7.34 -21.14
C LEU A 208 -8.85 -6.80 -19.70
N THR A 209 -7.75 -6.14 -19.31
CA THR A 209 -7.58 -5.56 -17.98
C THR A 209 -8.60 -4.43 -17.74
N ALA A 210 -8.82 -3.56 -18.72
CA ALA A 210 -9.84 -2.52 -18.65
C ALA A 210 -11.25 -3.12 -18.50
N LEU A 211 -11.57 -4.19 -19.24
CA LEU A 211 -12.86 -4.89 -19.12
C LEU A 211 -13.04 -5.56 -17.75
N MET A 212 -11.97 -6.13 -17.18
CA MET A 212 -12.00 -6.70 -15.82
C MET A 212 -12.21 -5.60 -14.76
N LYS A 213 -11.53 -4.46 -14.89
CA LYS A 213 -11.70 -3.28 -14.02
C LYS A 213 -13.14 -2.75 -14.08
N LEU A 214 -13.73 -2.66 -15.27
CA LEU A 214 -15.13 -2.26 -15.47
C LEU A 214 -16.11 -3.25 -14.85
N SER A 215 -15.86 -4.55 -15.00
CA SER A 215 -16.67 -5.60 -14.39
C SER A 215 -16.62 -5.52 -12.86
N ALA A 216 -15.44 -5.32 -12.28
CA ALA A 216 -15.27 -5.12 -10.84
C ALA A 216 -16.04 -3.88 -10.33
N PHE A 217 -16.01 -2.79 -11.09
CA PHE A 217 -16.80 -1.59 -10.79
C PHE A 217 -18.32 -1.86 -10.83
N ALA A 218 -18.81 -2.57 -11.85
CA ALA A 218 -20.22 -2.94 -11.95
C ALA A 218 -20.66 -3.80 -10.75
N VAL A 219 -19.85 -4.78 -10.35
CA VAL A 219 -20.11 -5.61 -9.16
C VAL A 219 -20.13 -4.75 -7.90
N LEU A 220 -19.16 -3.84 -7.72
CA LEU A 220 -19.12 -2.89 -6.61
C LEU A 220 -20.42 -2.07 -6.53
N VAL A 221 -20.86 -1.47 -7.64
CA VAL A 221 -22.08 -0.66 -7.71
C VAL A 221 -23.32 -1.48 -7.39
N VAL A 222 -23.46 -2.67 -7.96
CA VAL A 222 -24.61 -3.57 -7.68
C VAL A 222 -24.64 -3.95 -6.20
N GLN A 223 -23.49 -4.27 -5.61
CA GLN A 223 -23.40 -4.63 -4.20
C GLN A 223 -23.76 -3.46 -3.28
N LEU A 224 -23.28 -2.24 -3.58
CA LEU A 224 -23.67 -1.03 -2.86
C LEU A 224 -25.17 -0.75 -3.00
N ALA A 225 -25.74 -0.86 -4.21
CA ALA A 225 -27.17 -0.65 -4.44
C ALA A 225 -28.03 -1.64 -3.65
N LEU A 226 -27.69 -2.93 -3.69
CA LEU A 226 -28.39 -3.95 -2.90
C LEU A 226 -28.30 -3.67 -1.41
N TRP A 227 -27.19 -3.09 -0.95
CA TRP A 227 -27.03 -2.72 0.45
C TRP A 227 -27.86 -1.50 0.84
N LEU A 228 -27.84 -0.46 0.00
CA LEU A 228 -28.65 0.74 0.19
C LEU A 228 -30.13 0.38 0.33
N VAL A 229 -30.62 -0.51 -0.53
CA VAL A 229 -32.04 -0.90 -0.57
C VAL A 229 -32.39 -1.95 0.49
N TYR A 230 -31.63 -3.03 0.62
CA TYR A 230 -32.02 -4.19 1.43
C TYR A 230 -31.22 -4.36 2.72
N GLY A 231 -30.04 -3.73 2.84
CA GLY A 231 -29.14 -3.91 3.98
C GLY A 231 -29.24 -2.83 5.06
N GLY A 232 -30.13 -1.86 4.88
CA GLY A 232 -30.37 -0.76 5.83
C GLY A 232 -29.30 0.34 5.81
N LEU A 233 -28.41 0.34 4.82
CA LEU A 233 -27.33 1.34 4.71
C LEU A 233 -27.88 2.75 4.51
N LEU A 234 -28.99 2.91 3.76
CA LEU A 234 -29.59 4.22 3.55
C LEU A 234 -29.93 4.90 4.88
N ALA A 235 -30.54 4.16 5.81
CA ALA A 235 -30.84 4.68 7.16
C ALA A 235 -29.56 5.03 7.94
N ASP A 236 -28.48 4.26 7.78
CA ASP A 236 -27.20 4.52 8.46
C ASP A 236 -26.49 5.77 7.90
N LEU A 237 -26.67 6.06 6.61
CA LEU A 237 -26.12 7.25 5.95
C LEU A 237 -26.93 8.51 6.25
N THR A 238 -28.27 8.42 6.36
CA THR A 238 -29.13 9.60 6.55
C THR A 238 -29.38 9.89 8.03
N PRO A 239 -29.36 11.16 8.49
CA PRO A 239 -29.62 11.52 9.90
C PRO A 239 -31.10 11.35 10.31
N THR A 240 -31.90 10.61 9.55
CA THR A 240 -33.34 10.43 9.75
C THR A 240 -33.65 9.40 10.84
N ALA A 241 -34.83 9.52 11.46
CA ALA A 241 -35.35 8.54 12.39
C ALA A 241 -35.39 7.14 11.75
N GLY A 242 -34.67 6.17 12.33
CA GLY A 242 -34.69 4.77 11.88
C GLY A 242 -33.34 4.05 11.89
N SER A 243 -32.21 4.76 11.94
CA SER A 243 -30.93 4.09 12.19
C SER A 243 -30.62 3.98 13.68
N PRO A 244 -30.14 2.81 14.14
CA PRO A 244 -29.69 2.62 15.51
C PRO A 244 -28.32 3.28 15.78
N LEU A 245 -27.64 3.82 14.77
CA LEU A 245 -26.37 4.54 14.96
C LEU A 245 -26.66 6.01 15.28
N SER A 246 -26.23 6.46 16.46
CA SER A 246 -26.31 7.87 16.85
C SER A 246 -25.43 8.75 15.94
N LEU A 247 -25.75 10.05 15.84
CA LEU A 247 -24.93 11.00 15.09
C LEU A 247 -23.47 11.03 15.57
N GLY A 248 -23.26 11.01 16.89
CA GLY A 248 -21.92 10.98 17.48
C GLY A 248 -21.14 9.72 17.12
N THR A 249 -21.80 8.56 17.14
CA THR A 249 -21.18 7.28 16.70
C THR A 249 -20.79 7.33 15.22
N ARG A 250 -21.63 7.91 14.36
CA ARG A 250 -21.32 8.04 12.93
C ARG A 250 -20.10 8.93 12.72
N ALA A 251 -20.08 10.12 13.32
CA ALA A 251 -18.96 11.05 13.21
C ALA A 251 -17.65 10.40 13.68
N LEU A 252 -17.70 9.67 14.81
CA LEU A 252 -16.55 8.93 15.32
C LEU A 252 -16.08 7.84 14.34
N LEU A 253 -16.99 7.03 13.79
CA LEU A 253 -16.65 5.98 12.84
C LEU A 253 -16.05 6.55 11.54
N VAL A 254 -16.55 7.67 11.04
CA VAL A 254 -15.98 8.36 9.86
C VAL A 254 -14.56 8.83 10.16
N ALA A 255 -14.34 9.47 11.32
CA ALA A 255 -13.02 9.97 11.72
C ALA A 255 -12.02 8.83 11.97
N LEU A 256 -12.42 7.77 12.66
CA LEU A 256 -11.59 6.58 12.85
C LEU A 256 -11.27 5.91 11.51
N CYS A 257 -12.25 5.83 10.60
CA CYS A 257 -12.04 5.28 9.27
C CYS A 257 -11.08 6.14 8.45
N PHE A 258 -11.15 7.47 8.54
CA PHE A 258 -10.22 8.37 7.88
C PHE A 258 -8.76 8.10 8.31
N VAL A 259 -8.48 8.09 9.63
CA VAL A 259 -7.13 7.81 10.14
C VAL A 259 -6.67 6.40 9.79
N TYR A 260 -7.57 5.41 9.91
CA TYR A 260 -7.28 4.03 9.54
C TYR A 260 -6.94 3.88 8.05
N MET A 261 -7.70 4.53 7.17
CA MET A 261 -7.49 4.46 5.72
C MET A 261 -6.28 5.27 5.28
N ASP A 262 -5.93 6.35 5.98
CA ASP A 262 -4.67 7.08 5.77
C ASP A 262 -3.46 6.16 6.04
N PHE A 263 -3.44 5.48 7.19
CA PHE A 263 -2.39 4.51 7.52
C PHE A 263 -2.41 3.30 6.57
N CYS A 264 -3.60 2.78 6.25
CA CYS A 264 -3.76 1.67 5.31
C CYS A 264 -3.20 2.02 3.92
N SER A 265 -3.44 3.26 3.47
CA SER A 265 -2.92 3.74 2.19
C SER A 265 -1.38 3.76 2.18
N GLY A 266 -0.76 4.16 3.29
CA GLY A 266 0.71 4.16 3.42
C GLY A 266 1.31 2.76 3.48
N VAL A 267 0.67 1.82 4.20
CA VAL A 267 1.12 0.42 4.21
C VAL A 267 1.01 -0.21 2.83
N ILE A 268 -0.08 0.03 2.11
CA ILE A 268 -0.26 -0.49 0.74
C ILE A 268 0.77 0.13 -0.21
N HIS A 269 0.97 1.45 -0.14
CA HIS A 269 1.95 2.16 -0.96
C HIS A 269 3.35 1.58 -0.75
N LEU A 270 3.81 1.52 0.51
CA LEU A 270 5.08 0.90 0.88
C LEU A 270 5.24 -0.52 0.31
N ILE A 271 4.22 -1.37 0.47
CA ILE A 271 4.27 -2.72 -0.09
C ILE A 271 4.48 -2.68 -1.60
N LEU A 272 3.74 -1.83 -2.32
CA LEU A 272 3.78 -1.78 -3.78
C LEU A 272 5.08 -1.16 -4.31
N ASP A 273 5.73 -0.28 -3.58
CA ASP A 273 7.03 0.27 -3.95
C ASP A 273 8.09 -0.83 -3.99
N TYR A 274 8.09 -1.72 -2.99
CA TYR A 274 9.14 -2.72 -2.81
C TYR A 274 8.75 -4.14 -3.25
N ALA A 275 7.47 -4.42 -3.55
CA ALA A 275 7.03 -5.73 -4.01
C ALA A 275 7.46 -6.06 -5.45
N PRO A 276 7.95 -7.28 -5.72
CA PRO A 276 8.36 -7.68 -7.07
C PRO A 276 7.27 -7.51 -8.13
N THR A 277 7.66 -6.96 -9.28
CA THR A 277 6.78 -6.76 -10.45
C THR A 277 6.33 -8.06 -11.11
N PHE A 278 6.98 -9.18 -10.78
CA PHE A 278 6.65 -10.50 -11.27
C PHE A 278 5.53 -11.20 -10.49
N LEU A 279 5.12 -10.67 -9.33
CA LEU A 279 4.12 -11.34 -8.51
C LEU A 279 2.79 -11.41 -9.24
N PRO A 280 2.09 -12.56 -9.24
CA PRO A 280 0.75 -12.63 -9.80
C PRO A 280 -0.16 -11.60 -9.11
N VAL A 281 -0.92 -10.86 -9.91
CA VAL A 281 -1.84 -9.79 -9.46
C VAL A 281 -1.12 -8.56 -8.88
N LEU A 282 -0.29 -8.71 -7.84
CA LEU A 282 0.40 -7.60 -7.16
C LEU A 282 1.48 -6.95 -8.04
N GLY A 283 2.13 -7.72 -8.90
CA GLY A 283 3.28 -7.26 -9.68
C GLY A 283 2.95 -6.15 -10.67
N GLY A 284 1.76 -6.20 -11.29
CA GLY A 284 1.30 -5.12 -12.17
C GLY A 284 1.03 -3.82 -11.40
N LEU A 285 0.47 -3.91 -10.19
CA LEU A 285 0.29 -2.75 -9.31
C LEU A 285 1.63 -2.18 -8.86
N ALA A 286 2.54 -3.04 -8.38
CA ALA A 286 3.88 -2.64 -7.98
C ALA A 286 4.65 -2.00 -9.14
N GLY A 287 4.54 -2.55 -10.35
CA GLY A 287 5.13 -1.96 -11.55
C GLY A 287 4.62 -0.54 -11.82
N GLY A 288 3.32 -0.30 -11.70
CA GLY A 288 2.73 1.04 -11.84
C GLY A 288 3.20 2.02 -10.77
N PHE A 289 3.30 1.57 -9.51
CA PHE A 289 3.82 2.38 -8.41
C PHE A 289 5.31 2.70 -8.61
N ARG A 290 6.13 1.75 -9.04
CA ARG A 290 7.54 2.04 -9.30
C ARG A 290 7.74 2.96 -10.50
N TYR A 291 7.01 2.71 -11.57
CA TYR A 291 7.07 3.56 -12.76
C TYR A 291 6.73 5.01 -12.43
N HIS A 292 5.79 5.26 -11.51
CA HIS A 292 5.43 6.63 -11.17
C HIS A 292 6.44 7.39 -10.31
N HIS A 293 7.42 6.79 -9.63
CA HIS A 293 8.50 7.63 -9.08
C HIS A 293 9.73 7.70 -9.99
N GLU A 294 9.75 6.95 -11.10
CA GLU A 294 10.63 7.24 -12.23
C GLU A 294 10.06 8.40 -13.05
N ASP A 295 8.75 8.41 -13.25
CA ASP A 295 8.00 9.45 -13.95
C ASP A 295 6.80 9.91 -13.10
N PRO A 296 7.02 10.85 -12.16
CA PRO A 296 6.02 11.39 -11.21
C PRO A 296 4.66 11.71 -11.83
N THR A 297 4.66 12.32 -13.02
CA THR A 297 3.41 12.76 -13.66
C THR A 297 2.71 11.66 -14.48
N ALA A 298 3.28 10.44 -14.55
CA ALA A 298 2.66 9.31 -15.25
C ALA A 298 1.23 9.01 -14.79
N ILE A 299 0.94 9.19 -13.50
CA ILE A 299 -0.40 8.96 -12.94
C ILE A 299 -1.43 9.99 -13.43
N LEU A 300 -0.99 11.11 -13.99
CA LEU A 300 -1.85 12.13 -14.62
C LEU A 300 -2.17 11.76 -16.07
N ARG A 301 -1.32 10.96 -16.73
CA ARG A 301 -1.45 10.58 -18.15
C ARG A 301 -2.22 9.26 -18.34
N ILE A 302 -3.12 8.96 -17.42
CA ILE A 302 -4.11 7.89 -17.51
C ILE A 302 -5.44 8.44 -17.05
N SER A 303 -6.57 7.88 -17.49
CA SER A 303 -7.87 8.36 -17.05
C SER A 303 -8.04 8.27 -15.53
N TRP A 304 -8.81 9.18 -14.93
CA TRP A 304 -9.14 9.09 -13.50
C TRP A 304 -9.80 7.75 -13.15
N PHE A 305 -10.70 7.25 -14.02
CA PHE A 305 -11.36 5.97 -13.80
C PHE A 305 -10.36 4.82 -13.73
N GLU A 306 -9.41 4.76 -14.67
CA GLU A 306 -8.38 3.74 -14.67
C GLU A 306 -7.54 3.78 -13.40
N TYR A 307 -7.18 4.97 -12.94
CA TYR A 307 -6.43 5.16 -11.71
C TYR A 307 -7.21 4.76 -10.45
N ALA A 308 -8.46 5.20 -10.33
CA ALA A 308 -9.34 4.85 -9.21
C ALA A 308 -9.70 3.35 -9.21
N SER A 309 -9.76 2.72 -10.38
CA SER A 309 -10.22 1.33 -10.52
C SER A 309 -9.34 0.28 -9.83
N HIS A 310 -8.10 0.63 -9.47
CA HIS A 310 -7.21 -0.25 -8.71
C HIS A 310 -7.82 -0.70 -7.37
N THR A 311 -8.76 0.07 -6.79
CA THR A 311 -9.43 -0.32 -5.54
C THR A 311 -10.72 -1.12 -5.76
N HIS A 312 -11.34 -1.06 -6.95
CA HIS A 312 -12.72 -1.55 -7.15
C HIS A 312 -12.89 -3.05 -6.88
N LEU A 313 -11.95 -3.90 -7.29
CA LEU A 313 -12.03 -5.34 -7.03
C LEU A 313 -12.00 -5.63 -5.53
N LEU A 314 -11.06 -5.04 -4.80
CA LEU A 314 -10.97 -5.21 -3.35
C LEU A 314 -12.22 -4.67 -2.64
N CYS A 315 -12.70 -3.49 -3.02
CA CYS A 315 -13.94 -2.93 -2.49
C CYS A 315 -15.14 -3.88 -2.72
N ALA A 316 -15.28 -4.45 -3.92
CA ALA A 316 -16.33 -5.41 -4.23
C ALA A 316 -16.24 -6.68 -3.37
N VAL A 317 -15.03 -7.21 -3.18
CA VAL A 317 -14.77 -8.38 -2.32
C VAL A 317 -15.11 -8.07 -0.86
N VAL A 318 -14.72 -6.89 -0.34
CA VAL A 318 -15.05 -6.45 1.03
C VAL A 318 -16.56 -6.38 1.23
N LEU A 319 -17.30 -5.74 0.32
CA LEU A 319 -18.76 -5.66 0.45
C LEU A 319 -19.42 -7.04 0.40
N LEU A 320 -18.93 -7.93 -0.47
CA LEU A 320 -19.41 -9.30 -0.52
C LEU A 320 -19.12 -10.05 0.79
N ALA A 321 -17.90 -9.93 1.32
CA ALA A 321 -17.52 -10.55 2.59
C ALA A 321 -18.38 -10.05 3.76
N LEU A 322 -18.63 -8.74 3.84
CA LEU A 322 -19.47 -8.13 4.88
C LEU A 322 -20.95 -8.54 4.75
N ARG A 323 -21.41 -8.86 3.53
CA ARG A 323 -22.76 -9.40 3.29
C ARG A 323 -22.87 -10.87 3.69
N LEU A 324 -21.84 -11.66 3.46
CA LEU A 324 -21.82 -13.10 3.75
C LEU A 324 -21.51 -13.41 5.23
N ALA A 325 -20.77 -12.53 5.90
CA ALA A 325 -20.46 -12.64 7.32
C ALA A 325 -21.49 -11.86 8.18
N PRO A 326 -21.78 -12.32 9.42
CA PRO A 326 -22.57 -11.52 10.35
C PRO A 326 -21.72 -10.30 10.74
N SER A 327 -22.01 -9.14 10.17
CA SER A 327 -21.28 -7.89 10.44
C SER A 327 -22.19 -6.92 11.20
N SER A 328 -21.65 -6.21 12.22
CA SER A 328 -22.44 -5.19 12.91
C SER A 328 -22.75 -4.01 11.99
N ARG A 329 -23.80 -3.24 12.30
CA ARG A 329 -24.07 -2.00 11.54
C ARG A 329 -22.90 -1.01 11.58
N GLY A 330 -22.16 -0.97 12.68
CA GLY A 330 -20.97 -0.13 12.82
C GLY A 330 -19.84 -0.53 11.87
N LEU A 331 -19.47 -1.82 11.83
CA LEU A 331 -18.43 -2.33 10.93
C LEU A 331 -18.80 -2.09 9.45
N ARG A 332 -20.07 -2.29 9.13
CA ARG A 332 -20.63 -2.06 7.79
C ARG A 332 -20.52 -0.59 7.38
N PHE A 333 -20.94 0.30 8.27
CA PHE A 333 -20.83 1.74 8.06
C PHE A 333 -19.36 2.18 7.91
N PHE A 334 -18.47 1.64 8.75
CA PHE A 334 -17.03 1.87 8.67
C PHE A 334 -16.47 1.50 7.30
N TRP A 335 -16.73 0.30 6.78
CA TRP A 335 -16.18 -0.12 5.48
C TRP A 335 -16.81 0.58 4.28
N VAL A 336 -18.06 1.03 4.36
CA VAL A 336 -18.64 1.90 3.32
C VAL A 336 -17.87 3.22 3.24
N TRP A 337 -17.57 3.83 4.38
CA TRP A 337 -16.67 5.00 4.41
C TRP A 337 -15.24 4.64 4.01
N GLY A 338 -14.78 3.43 4.30
CA GLY A 338 -13.49 2.92 3.80
C GLY A 338 -13.42 2.93 2.28
N ILE A 339 -14.50 2.56 1.60
CA ILE A 339 -14.60 2.64 0.12
C ILE A 339 -14.58 4.10 -0.32
N VAL A 340 -15.31 5.01 0.35
CA VAL A 340 -15.25 6.44 0.01
C VAL A 340 -13.80 6.95 0.15
N TRP A 341 -13.17 6.70 1.29
CA TRP A 341 -11.79 7.12 1.54
C TRP A 341 -10.78 6.47 0.61
N SER A 342 -11.04 5.25 0.10
CA SER A 342 -10.15 4.63 -0.88
C SER A 342 -10.13 5.36 -2.21
N HIS A 343 -11.28 5.85 -2.67
CA HIS A 343 -11.34 6.66 -3.88
C HIS A 343 -10.76 8.06 -3.65
N VAL A 344 -10.95 8.62 -2.44
CA VAL A 344 -10.36 9.90 -2.07
C VAL A 344 -8.85 9.80 -1.98
N PHE A 345 -8.26 8.74 -1.42
CA PHE A 345 -6.79 8.63 -1.35
C PHE A 345 -6.16 8.43 -2.74
N GLN A 346 -6.82 7.72 -3.66
CA GLN A 346 -6.36 7.65 -5.04
C GLN A 346 -6.39 9.07 -5.66
N SER A 347 -7.49 9.78 -5.46
CA SER A 347 -7.61 11.14 -6.01
C SER A 347 -6.61 12.11 -5.38
N ALA A 348 -6.38 12.02 -4.07
CA ALA A 348 -5.44 12.84 -3.33
C ALA A 348 -3.98 12.61 -3.77
N HIS A 349 -3.60 11.35 -3.99
CA HIS A 349 -2.33 11.00 -4.60
C HIS A 349 -2.17 11.71 -5.96
N ARG A 350 -3.15 11.56 -6.85
CA ARG A 350 -3.15 12.20 -8.17
C ARG A 350 -3.07 13.73 -8.08
N TRP A 351 -3.81 14.35 -7.16
CA TRP A 351 -3.77 15.81 -6.97
C TRP A 351 -2.42 16.31 -6.47
N ALA A 352 -1.69 15.52 -5.68
CA ALA A 352 -0.36 15.89 -5.20
C ALA A 352 0.70 15.93 -6.32
N HIS A 353 0.42 15.34 -7.49
CA HIS A 353 1.27 15.38 -8.70
C HIS A 353 0.89 16.47 -9.69
N TRP A 354 -0.29 17.07 -9.54
CA TRP A 354 -0.73 18.15 -10.42
C TRP A 354 0.01 19.45 -10.08
N PRO A 355 0.39 20.31 -11.05
CA PRO A 355 0.91 21.64 -10.72
C PRO A 355 -0.06 22.42 -9.79
N PRO A 356 0.40 23.03 -8.69
CA PRO A 356 -0.47 23.64 -7.67
C PRO A 356 -1.50 24.63 -8.25
N ASP A 357 -1.09 25.43 -9.24
CA ASP A 357 -1.93 26.46 -9.86
C ASP A 357 -3.05 25.89 -10.73
N ALA A 358 -2.93 24.63 -11.16
CA ALA A 358 -3.91 23.96 -12.00
C ALA A 358 -4.91 23.09 -11.21
N LEU A 359 -4.78 22.99 -9.88
CA LEU A 359 -5.77 22.33 -9.03
C LEU A 359 -7.03 23.18 -8.82
N PRO A 360 -8.23 22.57 -8.72
CA PRO A 360 -9.44 23.29 -8.34
C PRO A 360 -9.35 23.91 -6.93
N GLY A 361 -9.99 25.07 -6.73
CA GLY A 361 -10.04 25.77 -5.44
C GLY A 361 -10.46 24.90 -4.23
N PRO A 362 -11.50 24.05 -4.35
CA PRO A 362 -11.89 23.13 -3.27
C PRO A 362 -10.80 22.13 -2.89
N VAL A 363 -10.05 21.59 -3.87
CA VAL A 363 -8.95 20.65 -3.60
C VAL A 363 -7.84 21.35 -2.83
N ARG A 364 -7.45 22.57 -3.24
CA ARG A 364 -6.45 23.36 -2.52
C ARG A 364 -6.88 23.69 -1.09
N ALA A 365 -8.16 23.98 -0.88
CA ALA A 365 -8.70 24.21 0.46
C ALA A 365 -8.60 22.94 1.35
N LEU A 366 -8.91 21.76 0.80
CA LEU A 366 -8.75 20.48 1.50
C LEU A 366 -7.29 20.17 1.82
N GLN A 367 -6.37 20.45 0.89
CA GLN A 367 -4.92 20.32 1.10
C GLN A 367 -4.44 21.25 2.22
N THR A 368 -4.89 22.51 2.20
CA THR A 368 -4.55 23.50 3.25
C THR A 368 -5.10 23.09 4.62
N ALA A 369 -6.29 22.48 4.66
CA ALA A 369 -6.89 21.95 5.88
C ALA A 369 -6.23 20.65 6.38
N GLY A 370 -5.29 20.07 5.63
CA GLY A 370 -4.65 18.79 5.96
C GLY A 370 -5.59 17.58 5.84
N LEU A 371 -6.70 17.71 5.11
CA LEU A 371 -7.69 16.65 4.91
C LEU A 371 -7.34 15.76 3.71
N VAL A 372 -6.57 16.28 2.75
CA VAL A 372 -6.01 15.51 1.63
C VAL A 372 -4.54 15.83 1.42
N LEU A 373 -3.82 14.93 0.76
CA LEU A 373 -2.39 14.94 0.58
C LEU A 373 -1.93 16.21 -0.15
N THR A 374 -0.98 16.92 0.46
CA THR A 374 -0.33 18.11 -0.12
C THR A 374 0.84 17.71 -1.01
N HIS A 375 1.18 18.53 -2.00
CA HIS A 375 2.40 18.35 -2.81
C HIS A 375 3.65 18.20 -1.95
N SER A 376 3.89 19.14 -1.02
CA SER A 376 5.13 19.15 -0.22
C SER A 376 5.34 17.88 0.59
N ARG A 377 4.28 17.28 1.14
CA ARG A 377 4.36 15.98 1.84
C ARG A 377 4.71 14.85 0.89
N HIS A 378 4.00 14.72 -0.23
CA HIS A 378 4.25 13.62 -1.15
C HIS A 378 5.58 13.76 -1.90
N MET A 379 6.03 14.99 -2.14
CA MET A 379 7.35 15.29 -2.67
C MET A 379 8.46 14.75 -1.76
N GLN A 380 8.31 14.80 -0.43
CA GLN A 380 9.29 14.19 0.48
C GLN A 380 9.40 12.68 0.29
N HIS A 381 8.28 12.01 0.00
CA HIS A 381 8.32 10.61 -0.38
C HIS A 381 9.07 10.41 -1.69
N HIS A 382 8.78 11.18 -2.75
CA HIS A 382 9.52 11.07 -4.02
C HIS A 382 11.02 11.42 -3.90
N GLN A 383 11.42 12.23 -2.92
CA GLN A 383 12.83 12.55 -2.65
C GLN A 383 13.58 11.43 -1.91
N ASP A 384 12.90 10.75 -0.98
CA ASP A 384 13.53 9.82 -0.03
C ASP A 384 13.12 8.36 -0.29
N LEU A 385 11.83 8.12 -0.50
CA LEU A 385 11.19 6.83 -0.84
C LEU A 385 11.19 5.80 0.28
N GLU A 386 11.80 6.13 1.42
CA GLU A 386 11.78 5.32 2.64
C GLU A 386 10.83 5.87 3.72
N LYS A 387 10.10 6.96 3.43
CA LYS A 387 9.19 7.64 4.37
C LYS A 387 8.00 8.28 3.65
N GLN A 388 7.03 8.78 4.45
CA GLN A 388 5.88 9.56 3.97
C GLN A 388 5.01 8.80 2.95
N PHE A 389 4.73 7.52 3.21
CA PHE A 389 4.05 6.64 2.26
C PHE A 389 2.54 6.91 2.15
N SER A 390 1.89 7.52 3.15
CA SER A 390 0.44 7.72 3.10
C SER A 390 0.01 8.63 1.95
N ILE A 391 -0.99 8.18 1.19
CA ILE A 391 -1.47 8.88 -0.01
C ILE A 391 -2.86 9.54 0.17
N LEU A 392 -3.44 9.49 1.37
CA LEU A 392 -4.70 10.18 1.68
C LEU A 392 -4.47 11.61 2.14
N SER A 393 -3.87 11.79 3.31
CA SER A 393 -3.60 13.07 3.99
C SER A 393 -2.18 13.15 4.55
N GLY A 394 -1.59 12.01 4.90
CA GLY A 394 -0.26 11.92 5.54
C GLY A 394 -0.31 12.13 7.06
N CYS A 395 -1.49 12.10 7.70
CA CYS A 395 -1.57 12.27 9.15
C CYS A 395 -1.03 11.07 9.93
N ALA A 396 -1.03 9.88 9.32
CA ALA A 396 -0.56 8.64 9.91
C ALA A 396 0.94 8.38 9.68
N ASP A 397 1.61 9.17 8.81
CA ASP A 397 3.03 8.95 8.48
C ASP A 397 3.95 9.10 9.69
N CYS A 398 3.60 9.94 10.68
CA CYS A 398 4.37 10.05 11.91
C CYS A 398 4.51 8.71 12.67
N VAL A 399 3.53 7.80 12.52
CA VAL A 399 3.57 6.45 13.06
C VAL A 399 4.28 5.52 12.08
N LEU A 400 3.94 5.59 10.79
CA LEU A 400 4.50 4.71 9.77
C LEU A 400 6.03 4.89 9.63
N ASP A 401 6.52 6.13 9.59
CA ASP A 401 7.94 6.47 9.53
C ASP A 401 8.72 5.91 10.73
N ARG A 402 8.11 5.89 11.93
CA ARG A 402 8.72 5.27 13.12
C ARG A 402 8.78 3.75 12.99
N LEU A 403 7.75 3.13 12.43
CA LEU A 403 7.72 1.70 12.20
C LEU A 403 8.74 1.28 11.13
N VAL A 404 8.94 2.08 10.08
CA VAL A 404 9.92 1.81 9.02
C VAL A 404 11.36 1.83 9.53
N ARG A 405 11.67 2.64 10.55
CA ARG A 405 12.97 2.60 11.25
C ARG A 405 13.22 1.28 11.99
N ILE A 406 12.16 0.54 12.36
CA ILE A 406 12.26 -0.76 13.03
C ILE A 406 12.26 -1.89 11.99
N VAL A 407 11.36 -1.79 11.01
CA VAL A 407 11.20 -2.75 9.91
C VAL A 407 11.41 -2.00 8.59
N PRO A 408 12.59 -2.13 7.94
CA PRO A 408 12.89 -1.39 6.73
C PRO A 408 11.81 -1.52 5.67
N ALA A 409 11.55 -0.46 4.89
CA ALA A 409 10.51 -0.45 3.86
C ALA A 409 10.71 -1.57 2.82
N ALA A 410 11.98 -1.85 2.47
CA ALA A 410 12.40 -2.96 1.62
C ALA A 410 11.97 -4.36 2.13
N ARG A 411 11.49 -4.49 3.38
CA ARG A 411 10.87 -5.72 3.92
C ARG A 411 9.39 -5.85 3.57
N TYR A 412 9.04 -5.62 2.30
CA TYR A 412 7.67 -5.75 1.78
C TYR A 412 7.01 -7.08 2.18
N ASP A 413 7.77 -8.15 2.36
CA ASP A 413 7.31 -9.46 2.83
C ASP A 413 6.68 -9.40 4.23
N LEU A 414 7.33 -8.69 5.16
CA LEU A 414 6.82 -8.48 6.52
C LEU A 414 5.67 -7.47 6.50
N TRP A 415 5.79 -6.42 5.69
CA TRP A 415 4.73 -5.43 5.52
C TRP A 415 3.47 -6.02 4.90
N CYS A 416 3.56 -7.01 4.01
CA CYS A 416 2.42 -7.79 3.53
C CYS A 416 1.70 -8.52 4.67
N VAL A 417 2.44 -9.19 5.55
CA VAL A 417 1.85 -9.87 6.72
C VAL A 417 1.19 -8.86 7.64
N PHE A 418 1.88 -7.77 7.95
CA PHE A 418 1.34 -6.69 8.78
C PHE A 418 0.10 -6.05 8.15
N GLY A 419 0.13 -5.76 6.85
CA GLY A 419 -0.98 -5.18 6.09
C GLY A 419 -2.21 -6.08 6.08
N VAL A 420 -2.03 -7.40 5.96
CA VAL A 420 -3.14 -8.36 6.12
C VAL A 420 -3.70 -8.29 7.54
N LEU A 421 -2.86 -8.36 8.58
CA LEU A 421 -3.34 -8.27 9.97
C LEU A 421 -4.09 -6.94 10.23
N TRP A 422 -3.54 -5.83 9.73
CA TRP A 422 -4.13 -4.50 9.83
C TRP A 422 -5.48 -4.45 9.11
N PHE A 423 -5.54 -4.93 7.86
CA PHE A 423 -6.75 -4.93 7.03
C PHE A 423 -7.93 -5.64 7.70
N PHE A 424 -7.68 -6.75 8.39
CA PHE A 424 -8.73 -7.51 9.07
C PHE A 424 -9.02 -7.04 10.50
N LEU A 425 -8.20 -6.14 11.06
CA LEU A 425 -8.34 -5.65 12.44
C LEU A 425 -9.75 -5.11 12.75
N PRO A 426 -10.39 -4.24 11.93
CA PRO A 426 -11.75 -3.77 12.22
C PRO A 426 -12.76 -4.91 12.33
N SER A 427 -12.61 -5.94 11.48
CA SER A 427 -13.51 -7.09 11.45
C SER A 427 -13.31 -8.01 12.66
N PHE A 428 -12.08 -8.18 13.15
CA PHE A 428 -11.81 -8.92 14.38
C PHE A 428 -12.27 -8.18 15.63
N LEU A 429 -12.07 -6.86 15.69
CA LEU A 429 -12.59 -6.03 16.77
C LEU A 429 -14.12 -6.10 16.83
N ASP A 430 -14.78 -6.03 15.67
CA ASP A 430 -16.24 -6.19 15.59
C ASP A 430 -16.72 -7.55 16.12
N LEU A 431 -16.04 -8.63 15.77
CA LEU A 431 -16.36 -9.97 16.26
C LEU A 431 -16.14 -10.09 17.78
N TYR A 432 -15.02 -9.56 18.27
CA TYR A 432 -14.67 -9.58 19.69
C TYR A 432 -15.66 -8.76 20.54
N LEU A 433 -16.00 -7.55 20.10
CA LEU A 433 -16.96 -6.71 20.83
C LEU A 433 -18.35 -7.36 20.88
N ARG A 434 -18.77 -8.02 19.80
CA ARG A 434 -20.04 -8.76 19.78
C ARG A 434 -20.02 -9.99 20.68
N SER A 435 -18.92 -10.74 20.74
CA SER A 435 -18.84 -11.90 21.63
C SER A 435 -18.94 -11.51 23.10
N LEU A 436 -18.35 -10.37 23.49
CA LEU A 436 -18.49 -9.81 24.83
C LEU A 436 -19.95 -9.48 25.16
N SER A 437 -20.67 -8.81 24.25
CA SER A 437 -22.09 -8.47 24.46
C SER A 437 -23.00 -9.69 24.59
N SER A 438 -22.73 -10.78 23.84
CA SER A 438 -23.49 -12.02 23.99
C SER A 438 -23.24 -12.73 25.32
N SER A 439 -22.04 -12.59 25.88
CA SER A 439 -21.68 -13.21 27.16
C SER A 439 -22.29 -12.49 28.37
N SER A 440 -22.49 -11.16 28.28
CA SER A 440 -23.14 -10.39 29.35
C SER A 440 -24.63 -10.70 29.45
N ASP A 441 -25.34 -10.88 28.32
CA ASP A 441 -26.77 -11.22 28.33
C ASP A 441 -27.03 -12.64 28.89
N ALA A 442 -26.14 -13.60 28.60
CA ALA A 442 -26.21 -14.95 29.14
C ALA A 442 -26.01 -15.01 30.68
N SER A 443 -25.29 -14.05 31.25
CA SER A 443 -25.07 -13.96 32.70
C SER A 443 -26.27 -13.39 33.49
N LEU A 444 -27.17 -12.69 32.79
CA LEU A 444 -28.36 -12.06 33.39
C LEU A 444 -29.61 -12.95 33.36
N ASP A 445 -29.65 -13.99 32.51
CA ASP A 445 -30.76 -14.97 32.47
C ASP A 445 -30.66 -16.05 33.57
N GLY A 446 -29.65 -15.98 34.44
CA GLY A 446 -29.53 -16.82 35.65
C GLY A 446 -30.33 -16.32 36.87
N GLN A 447 -30.98 -15.16 36.77
CA GLN A 447 -31.86 -14.62 37.82
C GLN A 447 -33.33 -14.90 37.46
N PRO A 448 -34.12 -15.56 38.33
CA PRO A 448 -35.51 -15.86 38.04
C PRO A 448 -36.30 -14.55 37.84
N ARG A 449 -36.87 -14.36 36.64
CA ARG A 449 -37.74 -13.22 36.35
C ARG A 449 -39.01 -13.32 37.22
N PRO A 450 -39.43 -12.25 37.92
CA PRO A 450 -40.69 -12.26 38.66
C PRO A 450 -41.86 -12.40 37.69
N SER A 451 -42.75 -13.36 37.97
CA SER A 451 -43.93 -13.66 37.16
C SER A 451 -44.96 -12.54 37.29
N TRP A 452 -45.01 -11.63 36.31
CA TRP A 452 -46.16 -10.74 36.16
C TRP A 452 -47.23 -11.47 35.34
N THR A 453 -48.22 -12.01 36.05
CA THR A 453 -49.45 -12.52 35.45
C THR A 453 -50.14 -11.40 34.68
N LYS A 454 -50.46 -11.66 33.40
CA LYS A 454 -51.23 -10.77 32.53
C LYS A 454 -52.63 -10.56 33.11
N THR A 455 -52.87 -9.38 33.69
CA THR A 455 -54.25 -8.92 33.92
C THR A 455 -54.81 -8.42 32.58
N SER A 456 -55.90 -9.03 32.15
CA SER A 456 -56.63 -8.75 30.91
C SER A 456 -57.28 -7.37 30.97
N VAL A 457 -56.99 -6.52 29.97
CA VAL A 457 -57.65 -5.22 29.73
C VAL A 457 -59.01 -5.45 29.05
N LYS A 458 -59.99 -5.99 29.79
CA LYS A 458 -61.38 -6.08 29.29
C LYS A 458 -62.49 -5.66 30.27
N ASP A 459 -62.18 -5.31 31.50
CA ASP A 459 -63.20 -4.82 32.44
C ASP A 459 -62.95 -3.34 32.76
N CYS A 460 -63.46 -2.47 31.88
CA CYS A 460 -63.69 -1.04 32.14
C CYS A 460 -64.65 -0.48 31.08
N VAL A 461 -65.93 -0.87 31.15
CA VAL A 461 -67.15 -0.04 31.06
C VAL A 461 -68.27 -0.82 31.75
#